data_AF-A0A9D0XTR0-F1
#
_entry.id   AF-A0A9D0XTR0-F1
#
_cell.length_a   1.000
_cell.length_b   1.000
_cell.length_c   1.000
_cell.angle_alpha   90.00
_cell.angle_beta   90.00
_cell.angle_gamma   90.00
#
_symmetry.space_group_name_H-M   'P 1'
#
loop_
_entity.id
_entity.type
_entity.pdbx_description
1 polymer ?
#
loop_
_entity_poly.entity_id
_entity_poly.type
_entity_poly.pdbx_seq_one_letter_code
_entity_poly.pdbx_strand_id
1 'polypeptide(L)'
;MQRISANIWALGWVSFFTDLATAMIKPLIPIYVVLVLNQGMGKLGYVLAITGFVSYLLRWVGGYLSDRYHVTKLLLVIGYGLSAVMKPLFAFTAIWTSVAAVSATERLGKAIRSALEMS
;
A
#
# COMPACT_ATOMS: atom_id res chain seq x y z
N MET A 1 -11.17 34.83 -11.09
CA MET A 1 -10.15 33.89 -10.57
C MET A 1 -10.70 33.25 -9.31
N GLN A 2 -11.09 31.98 -9.35
CA GLN A 2 -11.60 31.28 -8.16
C GLN A 2 -10.45 31.14 -7.15
N ARG A 3 -10.63 31.66 -5.93
CA ARG A 3 -9.65 31.54 -4.86
C ARG A 3 -9.59 30.08 -4.41
N ILE A 4 -8.45 29.44 -4.63
CA ILE A 4 -8.16 28.10 -4.13
C ILE A 4 -8.27 28.12 -2.60
N SER A 5 -9.12 27.26 -2.04
CA SER A 5 -9.33 27.21 -0.59
C SER A 5 -8.11 26.60 0.11
N ALA A 6 -7.89 26.99 1.38
CA ALA A 6 -6.78 26.46 2.18
C ALA A 6 -6.77 24.92 2.29
N ASN A 7 -7.95 24.30 2.20
CA ASN A 7 -8.10 22.84 2.19
C ASN A 7 -7.47 22.19 0.95
N ILE A 8 -7.55 22.83 -0.23
CA ILE A 8 -6.94 22.29 -1.45
C ILE A 8 -5.42 22.32 -1.33
N TRP A 9 -4.85 23.37 -0.76
CA TRP A 9 -3.42 23.45 -0.47
C TRP A 9 -2.98 22.39 0.54
N ALA A 10 -3.72 22.21 1.63
CA ALA A 10 -3.43 21.19 2.64
C ALA A 10 -3.48 19.77 2.04
N LEU A 11 -4.50 19.45 1.25
CA LEU A 11 -4.62 18.17 0.55
C LEU A 11 -3.50 17.96 -0.47
N GLY A 12 -3.12 19.01 -1.21
CA GLY A 12 -2.01 18.98 -2.15
C GLY A 12 -0.69 18.58 -1.48
N TRP A 13 -0.38 19.20 -0.34
CA TRP A 13 0.81 18.85 0.45
C TRP A 13 0.77 17.41 0.97
N VAL A 14 -0.36 16.98 1.55
CA VAL A 14 -0.50 15.61 2.07
C VAL A 14 -0.34 14.57 0.95
N SER A 15 -0.93 14.80 -0.22
CA SER A 15 -0.77 13.91 -1.37
C SER A 15 0.69 13.88 -1.84
N PHE A 16 1.32 15.04 -1.98
CA PHE A 16 2.70 15.17 -2.41
C PHE A 16 3.66 14.35 -1.52
N PHE A 17 3.58 14.53 -0.19
CA PHE A 17 4.44 13.78 0.73
C PHE A 17 4.14 12.28 0.73
N THR A 18 2.86 11.90 0.58
CA THR A 18 2.46 10.49 0.50
C THR A 18 3.01 9.80 -0.76
N ASP A 19 2.96 10.49 -1.89
CA ASP A 19 3.46 9.99 -3.18
C ASP A 19 4.98 9.95 -3.20
N LEU A 20 5.64 10.97 -2.67
CA LEU A 20 7.09 11.01 -2.51
C LEU A 20 7.59 9.84 -1.66
N ALA A 21 7.02 9.64 -0.48
CA ALA A 21 7.38 8.51 0.40
C ALA A 21 7.13 7.17 -0.29
N THR A 22 6.05 7.04 -1.06
CA THR A 22 5.75 5.82 -1.81
C THR A 22 6.76 5.59 -2.94
N ALA A 23 7.20 6.63 -3.64
CA ALA A 23 8.21 6.55 -4.69
C ALA A 23 9.57 6.09 -4.13
N MET A 24 9.94 6.55 -2.93
CA MET A 24 11.20 6.14 -2.27
C MET A 24 11.20 4.68 -1.81
N ILE A 25 10.06 4.14 -1.36
CA ILE A 25 9.96 2.77 -0.84
C ILE A 25 9.90 1.71 -1.94
N LYS A 26 9.26 2.02 -3.08
CA LYS A 26 9.09 1.06 -4.19
C LYS A 26 10.39 0.37 -4.66
N PRO A 27 11.51 1.09 -4.90
CA PRO A 27 12.75 0.45 -5.32
C PRO A 27 13.48 -0.28 -4.18
N LEU A 28 13.16 0.00 -2.91
CA LEU A 28 13.82 -0.65 -1.78
C LEU A 28 13.51 -2.13 -1.67
N ILE A 29 12.29 -2.58 -2.02
CA ILE A 29 11.91 -4.00 -1.95
C ILE A 29 12.80 -4.89 -2.83
N PRO A 30 12.97 -4.64 -4.15
CA PRO A 30 13.82 -5.48 -4.98
C PRO A 30 15.29 -5.42 -4.56
N ILE A 31 15.79 -4.24 -4.15
CA ILE A 31 17.14 -4.07 -3.64
C ILE A 31 17.36 -4.88 -2.36
N TYR A 32 16.43 -4.81 -1.41
CA TYR A 32 16.52 -5.50 -0.12
C TYR A 32 16.50 -7.02 -0.29
N VAL A 33 15.58 -7.55 -1.10
CA VAL A 33 15.46 -9.00 -1.33
C VAL A 33 16.70 -9.55 -2.04
N VAL A 34 17.21 -8.85 -3.06
CA VAL A 34 18.30 -9.36 -3.90
C VAL A 34 19.67 -9.09 -3.28
N LEU A 35 19.93 -7.86 -2.82
CA LEU A 35 21.27 -7.45 -2.38
C LEU A 35 21.48 -7.66 -0.87
N VAL A 36 20.48 -7.40 -0.04
CA VAL A 36 20.63 -7.49 1.44
C VAL A 36 20.36 -8.90 1.94
N LEU A 37 19.24 -9.50 1.53
CA LEU A 37 18.88 -10.87 1.91
C LEU A 37 19.60 -11.93 1.07
N ASN A 38 20.38 -11.50 0.06
CA ASN A 38 21.12 -12.35 -0.88
C ASN A 38 20.23 -13.43 -1.52
N GLN A 39 18.99 -13.07 -1.88
CA GLN A 39 18.03 -13.99 -2.50
C GLN A 39 17.94 -13.74 -4.01
N GLY A 40 17.96 -14.82 -4.79
CA GLY A 40 17.85 -14.70 -6.26
C GLY A 40 16.52 -14.13 -6.74
N MET A 41 16.49 -13.71 -8.02
CA MET A 41 15.30 -13.10 -8.66
C MET A 41 14.03 -13.96 -8.58
N GLY A 42 14.13 -15.29 -8.50
CA GLY A 42 12.97 -16.17 -8.34
C GLY A 42 12.16 -15.86 -7.06
N LYS A 43 12.84 -15.60 -5.94
CA LYS A 43 12.19 -15.25 -4.67
C LYS A 43 11.55 -13.86 -4.72
N LEU A 44 12.21 -12.90 -5.36
CA LEU A 44 11.61 -11.58 -5.64
C LEU A 44 10.33 -11.71 -6.48
N GLY A 45 10.34 -12.58 -7.49
CA GLY A 45 9.17 -12.88 -8.31
C GLY A 45 7.98 -13.34 -7.47
N TYR A 46 8.19 -14.28 -6.53
CA TYR A 46 7.14 -14.72 -5.61
C TYR A 46 6.62 -13.58 -4.72
N VAL A 47 7.51 -12.77 -4.14
CA VAL A 47 7.12 -11.61 -3.32
C VAL A 47 6.19 -10.68 -4.11
N LEU A 48 6.58 -10.33 -5.35
CA LEU A 48 5.81 -9.44 -6.20
C LEU A 48 4.48 -10.06 -6.64
N ALA A 49 4.46 -11.36 -6.98
CA ALA A 49 3.26 -12.08 -7.38
C ALA A 49 2.24 -12.15 -6.24
N ILE A 50 2.66 -12.54 -5.03
CA ILE A 50 1.79 -12.61 -3.84
C ILE A 50 1.25 -11.21 -3.52
N THR A 51 2.13 -10.22 -3.48
CA THR A 51 1.77 -8.84 -3.15
C THR A 51 0.80 -8.26 -4.18
N GLY A 52 1.02 -8.53 -5.48
CA GLY A 52 0.13 -8.12 -6.56
C GLY A 52 -1.23 -8.80 -6.49
N PHE A 53 -1.24 -10.12 -6.34
CA PHE A 53 -2.47 -10.93 -6.23
C PHE A 53 -3.36 -10.47 -5.07
N VAL A 54 -2.78 -10.32 -3.88
CA VAL A 54 -3.50 -9.81 -2.69
C VAL A 54 -4.08 -8.42 -2.96
N SER A 55 -3.30 -7.51 -3.56
CA SER A 55 -3.78 -6.16 -3.87
C SER A 55 -4.98 -6.17 -4.83
N TYR A 56 -4.98 -7.02 -5.86
CA TYR A 56 -6.10 -7.11 -6.81
C TYR A 56 -7.34 -7.72 -6.18
N LEU A 57 -7.17 -8.82 -5.43
CA LEU A 57 -8.27 -9.50 -4.76
C LEU A 57 -9.01 -8.55 -3.82
N LEU A 58 -8.27 -7.73 -3.08
CA LEU A 58 -8.86 -6.80 -2.12
C LEU A 58 -9.50 -5.58 -2.74
N ARG A 59 -9.00 -5.13 -3.90
CA ARG A 59 -9.70 -4.10 -4.66
C ARG A 59 -11.08 -4.61 -5.09
N TRP A 60 -11.13 -5.86 -5.55
CA TRP A 60 -12.38 -6.50 -5.93
C TRP A 60 -13.34 -6.68 -4.74
N VAL A 61 -12.87 -7.25 -3.62
CA VAL A 61 -13.67 -7.43 -2.41
C VAL A 61 -14.07 -6.09 -1.78
N GLY A 62 -13.14 -5.14 -1.70
CA GLY A 62 -13.34 -3.83 -1.07
C GLY A 62 -14.30 -2.95 -1.86
N GLY A 63 -14.22 -2.97 -3.19
CA GLY A 63 -15.21 -2.31 -4.06
C GLY A 63 -16.60 -2.92 -3.85
N TYR A 64 -16.71 -4.26 -3.90
CA TYR A 64 -17.98 -4.95 -3.68
C TYR A 64 -18.60 -4.67 -2.30
N LEU A 65 -17.80 -4.70 -1.22
CA LEU A 65 -18.27 -4.39 0.13
C LEU A 65 -18.66 -2.91 0.29
N SER A 66 -17.91 -2.00 -0.31
CA SER A 66 -18.22 -0.57 -0.28
C SER A 66 -19.54 -0.28 -0.96
N ASP A 67 -19.74 -0.84 -2.17
CA ASP A 67 -20.94 -0.60 -2.96
C ASP A 67 -22.19 -1.21 -2.30
N ARG A 68 -22.04 -2.37 -1.66
CA ARG A 68 -23.16 -3.07 -1.01
C ARG A 68 -23.57 -2.50 0.34
N TYR A 69 -22.62 -1.96 1.12
CA TYR A 69 -22.86 -1.59 2.52
C TYR A 69 -22.59 -0.11 2.83
N HIS A 70 -22.15 0.71 1.87
CA HIS A 70 -21.83 2.13 2.04
C HIS A 70 -20.86 2.46 3.22
N VAL A 71 -20.02 1.50 3.62
CA VAL A 71 -19.10 1.59 4.79
C VAL A 71 -17.73 2.18 4.45
N THR A 72 -17.67 3.02 3.42
CA THR A 72 -16.46 3.64 2.84
C THR A 72 -15.52 4.24 3.88
N LYS A 73 -16.05 4.97 4.88
CA LYS A 73 -15.24 5.61 5.94
C LYS A 73 -14.51 4.60 6.84
N LEU A 74 -15.15 3.51 7.23
CA LEU A 74 -14.57 2.53 8.15
C LEU A 74 -13.44 1.75 7.45
N LEU A 75 -13.66 1.35 6.19
CA LEU A 75 -12.65 0.69 5.38
C LEU A 75 -11.41 1.56 5.15
N LEU A 76 -11.60 2.87 4.94
CA LEU A 76 -10.52 3.85 4.82
C LEU A 76 -9.66 3.93 6.10
N VAL A 77 -10.29 4.03 7.27
CA VAL A 77 -9.57 4.12 8.56
C VAL A 77 -8.75 2.86 8.82
N ILE A 78 -9.34 1.68 8.57
CA ILE A 78 -8.64 0.39 8.73
C ILE A 78 -7.47 0.30 7.74
N GLY A 79 -7.66 0.70 6.48
CA GLY A 79 -6.61 0.66 5.47
C GLY A 79 -5.43 1.59 5.78
N TYR A 80 -5.72 2.81 6.28
CA TYR A 80 -4.68 3.74 6.74
C TYR A 80 -3.95 3.22 7.97
N GLY A 81 -4.67 2.73 8.98
CA GLY A 81 -4.08 2.17 10.20
C GLY A 81 -3.16 1.00 9.88
N LEU A 82 -3.62 0.08 9.02
CA LEU A 82 -2.83 -1.09 8.63
C LEU A 82 -1.57 -0.68 7.85
N SER A 83 -1.69 0.24 6.88
CA SER A 83 -0.53 0.72 6.11
C SER A 83 0.50 1.44 6.99
N ALA A 84 0.03 2.23 7.97
CA ALA A 84 0.89 2.97 8.89
C ALA A 84 1.69 2.05 9.80
N VAL A 85 1.08 0.96 10.29
CA VAL A 85 1.76 -0.03 11.16
C VAL A 85 2.69 -0.95 10.36
N MET A 86 2.34 -1.32 9.12
CA MET A 86 3.16 -2.22 8.31
C MET A 86 4.46 -1.61 7.79
N LYS A 87 4.49 -0.29 7.56
CA LYS A 87 5.70 0.39 7.05
C LYS A 87 6.90 0.26 8.00
N PRO A 88 6.80 0.53 9.33
CA PRO A 88 7.87 0.25 10.28
C PRO A 88 8.24 -1.24 10.38
N LEU A 89 7.27 -2.14 10.20
CA LEU A 89 7.51 -3.58 10.31
C LEU A 89 8.48 -4.13 9.25
N PHE A 90 8.67 -3.44 8.12
CA PHE A 90 9.70 -3.80 7.14
C PHE A 90 11.11 -3.84 7.76
N ALA A 91 11.40 -3.00 8.74
CA ALA A 91 12.71 -2.97 9.41
C ALA A 91 13.04 -4.27 10.16
N PHE A 92 12.03 -5.07 10.52
CA PHE A 92 12.20 -6.33 11.24
C PHE A 92 12.18 -7.56 10.33
N THR A 93 12.15 -7.38 9.01
CA THR A 93 12.06 -8.50 8.06
C THR A 93 13.44 -9.12 7.80
N ALA A 94 13.68 -10.35 8.28
CA ALA A 94 14.98 -11.03 8.12
C ALA A 94 14.99 -12.10 7.01
N ILE A 95 13.82 -12.46 6.47
CA ILE A 95 13.67 -13.50 5.43
C ILE A 95 12.66 -13.07 4.36
N TRP A 96 12.81 -13.57 3.14
CA TRP A 96 11.97 -13.16 2.00
C TRP A 96 10.47 -13.41 2.21
N THR A 97 10.09 -14.45 2.96
CA THR A 97 8.68 -14.73 3.30
C THR A 97 8.09 -13.66 4.22
N SER A 98 8.86 -13.16 5.19
CA SER A 98 8.46 -12.04 6.04
C SER A 98 8.30 -10.74 5.24
N VAL A 99 9.19 -10.51 4.26
CA VAL A 99 9.05 -9.39 3.31
C VAL A 99 7.76 -9.54 2.49
N ALA A 100 7.45 -10.76 2.00
CA ALA A 100 6.22 -11.03 1.26
C ALA A 100 4.98 -10.75 2.11
N ALA A 101 4.96 -11.22 3.36
CA ALA A 101 3.86 -11.03 4.28
C ALA A 101 3.63 -9.55 4.58
N VAL A 102 4.68 -8.83 5.00
CA VAL A 102 4.57 -7.39 5.32
C VAL A 102 4.19 -6.58 4.07
N SER A 103 4.74 -6.91 2.89
CA SER A 103 4.38 -6.24 1.63
C SER A 103 2.94 -6.49 1.21
N ALA A 104 2.47 -7.74 1.32
CA ALA A 104 1.08 -8.08 1.05
C ALA A 104 0.13 -7.35 2.02
N THR A 105 0.51 -7.26 3.30
CA THR A 105 -0.30 -6.58 4.30
C THR A 105 -0.32 -5.06 4.13
N GLU A 106 0.82 -4.44 3.77
CA GLU A 106 0.88 -3.02 3.39
C GLU A 106 -0.02 -2.71 2.20
N ARG A 107 -0.04 -3.61 1.21
CA ARG A 107 -0.91 -3.47 0.05
C ARG A 107 -2.38 -3.69 0.35
N LEU A 108 -2.74 -4.39 1.43
CA LEU A 108 -4.16 -4.46 1.84
C LEU A 108 -4.73 -3.06 2.07
N GLY A 109 -4.00 -2.23 2.81
CA GLY A 109 -4.47 -0.89 3.16
C GLY A 109 -4.53 0.06 1.96
N LYS A 110 -3.55 -0.01 1.05
CA LYS A 110 -3.57 0.76 -0.20
C LYS A 110 -4.65 0.31 -1.19
N ALA A 111 -4.88 -0.99 -1.30
CA ALA A 111 -5.88 -1.56 -2.21
C ALA A 111 -7.29 -1.06 -1.87
N ILE A 112 -7.63 -1.02 -0.58
CA ILE A 112 -8.92 -0.55 -0.08
C ILE A 112 -9.13 0.94 -0.39
N ARG A 113 -8.11 1.79 -0.18
CA ARG A 113 -8.16 3.22 -0.54
C ARG A 113 -8.42 3.41 -2.04
N SER A 114 -7.69 2.66 -2.87
CA SER A 114 -7.70 2.88 -4.32
C SER A 114 -8.93 2.29 -5.01
N ALA A 115 -9.64 1.32 -4.39
CA ALA A 115 -10.94 0.87 -4.85
C ALA A 115 -12.03 1.93 -4.69
N LEU A 116 -11.93 2.75 -3.64
CA LEU A 116 -12.87 3.83 -3.32
C LEU A 116 -12.65 5.09 -4.18
N GLU A 117 -11.46 5.27 -4.75
CA GLU A 117 -11.15 6.35 -5.68
C GLU A 117 -11.70 6.07 -7.11
N MET A 118 -12.19 4.85 -7.38
CA MET A 118 -12.69 4.40 -8.69
C MET A 118 -14.23 4.24 -8.77
N SER A 119 -14.95 4.31 -7.65
CA SER A 119 -16.43 4.32 -7.59
C SER A 119 -16.97 5.75 -7.55
#